data_AF-A0A060ZAU1-F1
#
_entry.id   AF-A0A060ZAU1-F1
#
_cell.length_a   1.000
_cell.length_b   1.000
_cell.length_c   1.000
_cell.angle_alpha   90.00
_cell.angle_beta   90.00
_cell.angle_gamma   90.00
#
_symmetry.space_group_name_H-M   'P 1'
#
loop_
_entity.id
_entity.type
_entity.pdbx_description
1 polymer ?
#
loop_
_entity_poly.entity_id
_entity_poly.type
_entity_poly.pdbx_seq_one_letter_code
_entity_poly.pdbx_strand_id
1 'polypeptide(L)'
;LGVACDAYRRYSALSNGGVSVQIVGNLLYYRYMNPAIVAPDAFDIIDLSAGGQLTTDQRRNLGSIAKMLQHAASNKMFLGDNAHLNPINEYLSSSYQKFRRFFLAACDVPSLEDKFNVDQYSDLVTLQKPVIYISIGEVINTHTLLLDHQDAIASEHNDPIHELLEDLGEVPTIESLIGQYRRYSIVPHGSMFHSPPWVSTVDVP
;
A
#
# COMPACT_ATOMS: atom_id res chain seq x y z
N LEU A 1 6.22 -3.55 -1.43
CA LEU A 1 7.63 -4.02 -1.49
C LEU A 1 8.31 -3.72 -2.82
N GLY A 2 7.69 -3.98 -3.98
CA GLY A 2 8.30 -3.76 -5.31
C GLY A 2 8.88 -2.36 -5.51
N VAL A 3 8.12 -1.31 -5.18
CA VAL A 3 8.59 0.09 -5.26
C VAL A 3 9.79 0.37 -4.34
N ALA A 4 9.82 -0.22 -3.14
CA ALA A 4 10.94 -0.07 -2.22
C ALA A 4 12.19 -0.84 -2.68
N CYS A 5 12.01 -1.96 -3.39
CA CYS A 5 13.10 -2.74 -3.97
C CYS A 5 13.64 -2.09 -5.26
N ASP A 6 12.77 -1.49 -6.09
CA ASP A 6 13.20 -0.70 -7.24
C ASP A 6 13.93 0.57 -6.80
N ALA A 7 13.40 1.27 -5.78
CA ALA A 7 14.13 2.34 -5.10
C ALA A 7 15.47 1.84 -4.53
N TYR A 8 15.52 0.66 -3.91
CA TYR A 8 16.77 0.05 -3.45
C TYR A 8 17.77 -0.17 -4.60
N ARG A 9 17.34 -0.69 -5.77
CA ARG A 9 18.23 -0.86 -6.94
C ARG A 9 18.75 0.48 -7.44
N ARG A 10 17.88 1.49 -7.58
CA ARG A 10 18.25 2.83 -8.06
C ARG A 10 19.19 3.56 -7.08
N TYR A 11 18.95 3.47 -5.77
CA TYR A 11 19.77 4.15 -4.75
C TYR A 11 21.03 3.37 -4.35
N SER A 12 21.05 2.03 -4.48
CA SER A 12 22.26 1.22 -4.23
C SER A 12 23.35 1.45 -5.27
N ALA A 13 23.00 1.90 -6.48
CA ALA A 13 23.96 2.32 -7.49
C ALA A 13 24.68 3.65 -7.14
N LEU A 14 24.09 4.45 -6.24
CA LEU A 14 24.56 5.80 -5.90
C LEU A 14 25.21 5.90 -4.50
N SER A 15 25.10 4.87 -3.66
CA SER A 15 25.59 4.89 -2.28
C SER A 15 26.47 3.69 -1.96
N ASN A 16 27.54 3.89 -1.18
CA ASN A 16 28.28 2.80 -0.54
C ASN A 16 27.28 1.93 0.23
N GLY A 17 27.02 0.70 -0.22
CA GLY A 17 25.84 -0.15 0.04
C GLY A 17 25.44 -0.49 1.49
N GLY A 18 25.88 0.26 2.50
CA GLY A 18 25.39 0.23 3.88
C GLY A 18 24.16 1.11 4.14
N VAL A 19 24.01 2.24 3.45
CA VAL A 19 22.87 3.18 3.66
C VAL A 19 21.54 2.57 3.19
N SER A 20 21.57 1.77 2.13
CA SER A 20 20.38 1.16 1.53
C SER A 20 19.75 0.09 2.42
N VAL A 21 20.54 -0.73 3.12
CA VAL A 21 20.04 -1.84 3.94
C VAL A 21 19.32 -1.36 5.20
N GLN A 22 19.77 -0.26 5.80
CA GLN A 22 19.11 0.29 6.99
C GLN A 22 17.72 0.86 6.67
N ILE A 23 17.55 1.50 5.51
CA ILE A 23 16.27 2.02 5.05
C ILE A 23 15.29 0.86 4.78
N VAL A 24 15.74 -0.18 4.09
CA VAL A 24 14.96 -1.40 3.86
C VAL A 24 14.58 -2.06 5.19
N GLY A 25 15.53 -2.17 6.12
CA GLY A 25 15.26 -2.71 7.46
C GLY A 25 14.22 -1.91 8.23
N ASN A 26 14.25 -0.58 8.14
CA ASN A 26 13.23 0.27 8.74
C ASN A 26 11.84 0.04 8.10
N LEU A 27 11.76 -0.16 6.80
CA LEU A 27 10.48 -0.46 6.14
C LEU A 27 9.97 -1.86 6.49
N LEU A 28 10.79 -2.90 6.24
CA LEU A 28 10.38 -4.29 6.37
C LEU A 28 10.17 -4.72 7.82
N TYR A 29 11.09 -4.35 8.72
CA TYR A 29 10.96 -4.72 10.11
C TYR A 29 10.15 -3.67 10.88
N TYR A 30 10.62 -2.42 10.97
CA TYR A 30 10.03 -1.46 11.90
C TYR A 30 8.63 -0.99 11.51
N ARG A 31 8.36 -0.74 10.22
CA ARG A 31 7.02 -0.27 9.77
C ARG A 31 6.05 -1.41 9.49
N TYR A 32 6.53 -2.57 9.05
CA TYR A 32 5.66 -3.67 8.64
C TYR A 32 5.52 -4.76 9.71
N MET A 33 6.62 -5.39 10.15
CA MET A 33 6.55 -6.52 11.10
C MET A 33 6.35 -6.09 12.56
N ASN A 34 7.07 -5.06 13.02
CA ASN A 34 7.12 -4.68 14.43
C ASN A 34 5.73 -4.32 15.02
N PRO A 35 4.84 -3.59 14.32
CA PRO A 35 3.48 -3.36 14.81
C PRO A 35 2.67 -4.64 14.98
N ALA A 36 2.77 -5.57 14.01
CA ALA A 36 2.09 -6.86 14.06
C ALA A 36 2.62 -7.77 15.18
N ILE A 37 3.89 -7.63 15.59
CA ILE A 37 4.43 -8.35 16.76
C ILE A 37 3.88 -7.77 18.06
N VAL A 38 3.78 -6.44 18.18
CA VAL A 38 3.35 -5.78 19.43
C VAL A 38 1.84 -5.89 19.65
N ALA A 39 1.05 -5.91 18.58
CA ALA A 39 -0.41 -6.01 18.60
C ALA A 39 -0.91 -7.03 17.57
N PRO A 40 -0.61 -8.33 17.72
CA PRO A 40 -0.96 -9.35 16.74
C PRO A 40 -2.47 -9.51 16.53
N ASP A 41 -3.28 -9.17 17.55
CA ASP A 41 -4.74 -9.14 17.48
C ASP A 41 -5.27 -8.03 16.56
N ALA A 42 -4.64 -6.85 16.57
CA ALA A 42 -5.05 -5.71 15.74
C ALA A 42 -4.56 -5.81 14.28
N PHE A 43 -3.69 -6.76 13.99
CA PHE A 43 -3.11 -7.01 12.67
C PHE A 43 -3.50 -8.40 12.12
N ASP A 44 -4.56 -9.00 12.68
CA ASP A 44 -5.15 -10.28 12.25
C ASP A 44 -4.13 -11.44 12.18
N ILE A 45 -3.13 -11.44 13.05
CA ILE A 45 -2.14 -12.52 13.17
C ILE A 45 -2.67 -13.67 14.03
N ILE A 46 -3.54 -13.35 15.00
CA ILE A 46 -4.16 -14.31 15.90
C ILE A 46 -5.66 -14.06 15.98
N ASP A 47 -6.44 -15.15 16.04
CA ASP A 47 -7.86 -15.09 16.33
C ASP A 47 -8.07 -15.13 17.84
N LEU A 48 -8.61 -14.04 18.38
CA LEU A 48 -9.11 -14.03 19.75
C LEU A 48 -10.62 -14.30 19.74
N SER A 49 -11.12 -14.99 20.75
CA SER A 49 -12.56 -15.16 20.94
C SER A 49 -13.25 -13.79 21.02
N ALA A 50 -14.57 -13.74 20.75
CA ALA A 50 -15.32 -12.49 20.78
C ALA A 50 -15.11 -11.74 22.12
N GLY A 51 -14.54 -10.52 22.05
CA GLY A 51 -14.21 -9.70 23.22
C GLY A 51 -12.93 -10.09 23.96
N GLY A 52 -12.19 -11.10 23.47
CA GLY A 52 -10.88 -11.48 23.98
C GLY A 52 -9.83 -10.43 23.60
N GLN A 53 -8.98 -10.10 24.56
CA GLN A 53 -7.82 -9.23 24.36
C GLN A 53 -6.58 -9.90 24.93
N LEU A 54 -5.41 -9.54 24.38
CA LEU A 54 -4.14 -9.94 24.98
C LEU A 54 -4.06 -9.43 26.42
N THR A 55 -3.67 -10.32 27.33
CA THR A 55 -3.38 -9.97 28.71
C THR A 55 -2.22 -8.97 28.76
N THR A 56 -2.15 -8.19 29.84
CA THR A 56 -1.08 -7.21 30.07
C THR A 56 0.31 -7.87 30.02
N ASP A 57 0.46 -9.08 30.56
CA ASP A 57 1.72 -9.81 30.55
C ASP A 57 2.12 -10.27 29.15
N GLN A 58 1.18 -10.78 28.34
CA GLN A 58 1.44 -11.12 26.95
C GLN A 58 1.90 -9.90 26.16
N ARG A 59 1.21 -8.77 26.30
CA ARG A 59 1.57 -7.50 25.63
C ARG A 59 2.95 -7.01 26.05
N ARG A 60 3.29 -7.12 27.34
CA ARG A 60 4.61 -6.77 27.87
C ARG A 60 5.72 -7.66 27.32
N ASN A 61 5.48 -8.97 27.21
CA ASN A 61 6.42 -9.93 26.65
C ASN A 61 6.67 -9.67 25.17
N LEU A 62 5.59 -9.47 24.38
CA LEU A 62 5.68 -9.11 22.97
C LEU A 62 6.42 -7.78 22.76
N GLY A 63 6.14 -6.77 23.59
CA GLY A 63 6.86 -5.50 23.57
C GLY A 63 8.35 -5.65 23.83
N SER A 64 8.74 -6.54 24.76
CA SER A 64 10.15 -6.83 25.05
C SER A 64 10.85 -7.53 23.89
N ILE A 65 10.19 -8.49 23.26
CA ILE A 65 10.69 -9.19 22.06
C ILE A 65 10.84 -8.22 20.89
N ALA A 66 9.80 -7.43 20.62
CA ALA A 66 9.78 -6.40 19.59
C ALA A 66 10.94 -5.39 19.77
N LYS A 67 11.19 -4.96 21.00
CA LYS A 67 12.33 -4.08 21.34
C LYS A 67 13.67 -4.75 21.01
N MET A 68 13.87 -6.00 21.42
CA MET A 68 15.12 -6.73 21.14
C MET A 68 15.36 -6.88 19.63
N LEU A 69 14.34 -7.28 18.89
CA LEU A 69 14.39 -7.43 17.44
C LEU A 69 14.61 -6.08 16.73
N GLN A 70 14.03 -4.98 17.22
CA GLN A 70 14.29 -3.63 16.71
C GLN A 70 15.76 -3.22 16.88
N HIS A 71 16.34 -3.50 18.05
CA HIS A 71 17.75 -3.26 18.32
C HIS A 71 18.65 -4.09 17.39
N ALA A 72 18.31 -5.37 17.19
CA ALA A 72 19.02 -6.25 16.27
C ALA A 72 18.92 -5.79 14.80
N ALA A 73 17.73 -5.39 14.34
CA ALA A 73 17.50 -4.94 12.97
C ALA A 73 18.22 -3.62 12.63
N SER A 74 18.43 -2.76 13.63
CA SER A 74 19.08 -1.44 13.47
C SER A 74 20.53 -1.38 13.93
N ASN A 75 21.13 -2.52 14.31
CA ASN A 75 22.48 -2.62 14.89
C ASN A 75 22.70 -1.69 16.10
N LYS A 76 21.69 -1.55 16.96
CA LYS A 76 21.76 -0.70 18.16
C LYS A 76 22.00 -1.56 19.40
N MET A 77 23.12 -1.30 20.08
CA MET A 77 23.45 -1.97 21.33
C MET A 77 22.71 -1.34 22.51
N PHE A 78 22.48 -2.12 23.56
CA PHE A 78 22.07 -1.57 24.86
C PHE A 78 23.29 -0.95 25.53
N LEU A 79 23.16 0.32 25.94
CA LEU A 79 24.21 1.11 26.61
C LEU A 79 23.56 1.93 27.75
N GLY A 80 24.38 2.52 28.63
CA GLY A 80 23.95 3.44 29.69
C GLY A 80 23.03 2.77 30.72
N ASP A 81 21.83 3.31 30.90
CA ASP A 81 20.81 2.84 31.87
C ASP A 81 20.38 1.36 31.64
N ASN A 82 20.72 0.79 30.48
CA ASN A 82 20.48 -0.60 30.14
C ASN A 82 21.73 -1.49 30.25
N ALA A 83 22.77 -1.08 30.98
CA ALA A 83 24.04 -1.82 31.08
C ALA A 83 23.90 -3.26 31.58
N HIS A 84 22.86 -3.56 32.38
CA HIS A 84 22.54 -4.92 32.80
C HIS A 84 22.17 -5.85 31.63
N LEU A 85 21.81 -5.29 30.46
CA LEU A 85 21.53 -6.02 29.22
C LEU A 85 22.75 -6.15 28.30
N ASN A 86 23.94 -5.67 28.71
CA ASN A 86 25.18 -5.81 27.94
C ASN A 86 25.50 -7.25 27.48
N PRO A 87 25.23 -8.31 28.26
CA PRO A 87 25.45 -9.69 27.80
C PRO A 87 24.65 -10.06 26.54
N ILE A 88 23.56 -9.35 26.25
CA ILE A 88 22.71 -9.58 25.07
C ILE A 88 23.31 -8.91 23.82
N ASN A 89 24.25 -7.96 23.95
CA ASN A 89 24.83 -7.24 22.82
C ASN A 89 25.59 -8.16 21.85
N GLU A 90 26.17 -9.26 22.34
CA GLU A 90 26.78 -10.28 21.47
C GLU A 90 25.73 -10.98 20.61
N TYR A 91 24.58 -11.33 21.21
CA TYR A 91 23.43 -11.85 20.48
C TYR A 91 22.89 -10.85 19.46
N LEU A 92 22.77 -9.57 19.81
CA LEU A 92 22.33 -8.52 18.88
C LEU A 92 23.27 -8.38 17.68
N SER A 93 24.58 -8.42 17.90
CA SER A 93 25.59 -8.34 16.84
C SER A 93 25.48 -9.51 15.86
N SER A 94 25.33 -10.73 16.38
CA SER A 94 25.14 -11.93 15.55
C SER A 94 23.79 -11.92 14.80
N SER A 95 22.74 -11.43 15.45
CA SER A 95 21.40 -11.33 14.86
C SER A 95 21.31 -10.25 13.80
N TYR A 96 22.01 -9.13 13.97
CA TYR A 96 22.11 -8.08 12.95
C TYR A 96 22.68 -8.63 11.64
N GLN A 97 23.68 -9.51 11.68
CA GLN A 97 24.22 -10.14 10.47
C GLN A 97 23.17 -11.00 9.74
N LYS A 98 22.25 -11.65 10.48
CA LYS A 98 21.13 -12.39 9.89
C LYS A 98 20.11 -11.44 9.27
N PHE A 99 19.72 -10.38 9.98
CA PHE A 99 18.83 -9.34 9.46
C PHE A 99 19.38 -8.69 8.20
N ARG A 100 20.68 -8.38 8.17
CA ARG A 100 21.34 -7.83 6.98
C ARG A 100 21.18 -8.75 5.77
N ARG A 101 21.44 -10.04 5.92
CA ARG A 101 21.24 -11.03 4.85
C ARG A 101 19.79 -11.13 4.42
N PHE A 102 18.87 -11.14 5.38
CA PHE A 102 17.44 -11.17 5.12
C PHE A 102 16.97 -9.96 4.31
N PHE A 103 17.36 -8.74 4.71
CA PHE A 103 16.99 -7.52 3.99
C PHE A 103 17.57 -7.48 2.58
N LEU A 104 18.82 -7.94 2.40
CA LEU A 104 19.42 -8.06 1.07
C LEU A 104 18.65 -9.04 0.18
N ALA A 105 18.31 -10.22 0.71
CA ALA A 105 17.51 -11.21 -0.01
C ALA A 105 16.10 -10.70 -0.34
N ALA A 106 15.49 -9.93 0.56
CA ALA A 106 14.17 -9.33 0.32
C ALA A 106 14.18 -8.27 -0.81
N CYS A 107 15.33 -7.67 -1.10
CA CYS A 107 15.51 -6.76 -2.23
C CYS A 107 15.78 -7.49 -3.56
N ASP A 108 16.12 -8.78 -3.52
CA ASP A 108 16.39 -9.60 -4.70
C ASP A 108 15.07 -10.13 -5.29
N VAL A 109 14.33 -9.22 -5.93
CA VAL A 109 13.07 -9.50 -6.61
C VAL A 109 13.25 -9.33 -8.13
N PRO A 110 12.38 -9.88 -8.99
CA PRO A 110 12.38 -9.58 -10.43
C PRO A 110 11.97 -8.13 -10.73
N SER A 111 12.08 -7.69 -11.98
CA SER A 111 11.46 -6.42 -12.43
C SER A 111 9.93 -6.49 -12.37
N LEU A 112 9.22 -5.36 -12.46
CA LEU A 112 7.76 -5.38 -12.45
C LEU A 112 7.21 -5.99 -13.75
N GLU A 113 7.87 -5.68 -14.86
CA GLU A 113 7.61 -6.20 -16.20
C GLU A 113 7.69 -7.73 -16.22
N ASP A 114 8.79 -8.29 -15.71
CA ASP A 114 8.97 -9.75 -15.58
C ASP A 114 7.95 -10.36 -14.61
N LYS A 115 7.65 -9.67 -13.51
CA LYS A 115 6.76 -10.20 -12.46
C LYS A 115 5.31 -10.28 -12.91
N PHE A 116 4.85 -9.28 -13.63
CA PHE A 116 3.48 -9.19 -14.13
C PHE A 116 3.34 -9.71 -15.57
N ASN A 117 4.45 -10.09 -16.21
CA ASN A 117 4.51 -10.48 -17.62
C ASN A 117 3.84 -9.43 -18.51
N VAL A 118 4.15 -8.17 -18.23
CA VAL A 118 3.63 -7.00 -18.94
C VAL A 118 4.78 -6.38 -19.72
N ASP A 119 4.54 -6.22 -21.02
CA ASP A 119 5.40 -5.53 -21.96
C ASP A 119 4.65 -4.36 -22.62
N GLN A 120 5.32 -3.65 -23.53
CA GLN A 120 4.78 -2.49 -24.23
C GLN A 120 3.52 -2.80 -25.08
N TYR A 121 3.25 -4.07 -25.38
CA TYR A 121 2.13 -4.49 -26.23
C TYR A 121 1.01 -5.17 -25.45
N SER A 122 1.20 -5.37 -24.14
CA SER A 122 0.26 -6.08 -23.29
C SER A 122 -1.12 -5.43 -23.25
N ASP A 123 -1.19 -4.10 -23.35
CA ASP A 123 -2.46 -3.37 -23.45
C ASP A 123 -3.17 -3.59 -24.80
N LEU A 124 -2.43 -3.85 -25.88
CA LEU A 124 -3.00 -4.09 -27.22
C LEU A 124 -3.61 -5.50 -27.36
N VAL A 125 -3.13 -6.46 -26.57
CA VAL A 125 -3.60 -7.85 -26.59
C VAL A 125 -4.61 -8.14 -25.48
N THR A 126 -4.84 -7.19 -24.57
CA THR A 126 -5.84 -7.32 -23.51
C THR A 126 -7.24 -7.17 -24.10
N LEU A 127 -7.93 -8.29 -24.28
CA LEU A 127 -9.28 -8.33 -24.87
C LEU A 127 -10.38 -7.84 -23.91
N GLN A 128 -10.09 -7.74 -22.62
CA GLN A 128 -11.06 -7.30 -21.61
C GLN A 128 -10.90 -5.81 -21.32
N LYS A 129 -11.98 -5.05 -21.47
CA LYS A 129 -12.02 -3.64 -21.06
C LYS A 129 -11.79 -3.55 -19.54
N PRO A 130 -10.80 -2.78 -19.05
CA PRO A 130 -10.61 -2.61 -17.62
C PRO A 130 -11.82 -1.90 -17.02
N VAL A 131 -12.35 -2.44 -15.92
CA VAL A 131 -13.45 -1.86 -15.16
C VAL A 131 -12.91 -1.45 -13.80
N ILE A 132 -13.05 -0.17 -13.48
CA ILE A 132 -12.67 0.39 -12.18
C ILE A 132 -13.92 0.38 -11.30
N TYR A 133 -13.86 -0.36 -10.18
CA TYR A 133 -14.89 -0.33 -9.16
C TYR A 133 -14.56 0.79 -8.17
N ILE A 134 -15.35 1.86 -8.19
CA ILE A 134 -15.13 3.08 -7.40
C ILE A 134 -16.49 3.62 -6.94
N SER A 135 -16.58 4.07 -5.68
CA SER A 135 -17.77 4.70 -5.13
C SER A 135 -17.92 6.15 -5.60
N ILE A 136 -19.14 6.69 -5.52
CA ILE A 136 -19.42 8.10 -5.85
C ILE A 136 -18.54 9.06 -5.03
N GLY A 137 -18.36 8.80 -3.74
CA GLY A 137 -17.52 9.63 -2.87
C GLY A 137 -16.04 9.60 -3.28
N GLU A 138 -15.53 8.43 -3.68
CA GLU A 138 -14.16 8.31 -4.19
C GLU A 138 -13.99 9.00 -5.54
N VAL A 139 -14.98 8.96 -6.44
CA VAL A 139 -14.96 9.72 -7.71
C VAL A 139 -14.86 11.22 -7.43
N ILE A 140 -15.70 11.75 -6.55
CA ILE A 140 -15.70 13.17 -6.18
C ILE A 140 -14.33 13.56 -5.61
N ASN A 141 -13.85 12.82 -4.60
CA ASN A 141 -12.56 13.10 -3.97
C ASN A 141 -11.40 13.04 -4.97
N THR A 142 -11.42 12.07 -5.88
CA THR A 142 -10.37 11.92 -6.90
C THR A 142 -10.39 13.11 -7.86
N HIS A 143 -11.57 13.50 -8.36
CA HIS A 143 -11.70 14.64 -9.27
C HIS A 143 -11.29 15.97 -8.60
N THR A 144 -11.70 16.18 -7.35
CA THR A 144 -11.25 17.36 -6.57
C THR A 144 -9.73 17.41 -6.46
N LEU A 145 -9.08 16.30 -6.08
CA LEU A 145 -7.62 16.27 -5.95
C LEU A 145 -6.90 16.49 -7.28
N LEU A 146 -7.46 16.02 -8.40
CA LEU A 146 -6.89 16.23 -9.72
C LEU A 146 -6.96 17.72 -10.12
N LEU A 147 -8.09 18.38 -9.89
CA LEU A 147 -8.25 19.81 -10.19
C LEU A 147 -7.37 20.68 -9.28
N ASP A 148 -7.34 20.41 -7.97
CA ASP A 148 -6.58 21.19 -6.98
C ASP A 148 -5.07 21.14 -7.23
N HIS A 149 -4.58 20.08 -7.88
CA HIS A 149 -3.16 19.80 -8.08
C HIS A 149 -2.78 19.58 -9.55
N GLN A 150 -3.61 20.05 -10.48
CA GLN A 150 -3.47 19.78 -11.91
C GLN A 150 -2.08 20.14 -12.43
N ASP A 151 -1.59 21.36 -12.15
CA ASP A 151 -0.29 21.84 -12.62
C ASP A 151 0.91 21.13 -11.96
N ALA A 152 0.70 20.53 -10.79
CA ALA A 152 1.73 19.76 -10.08
C ALA A 152 1.84 18.33 -10.61
N ILE A 153 0.73 17.76 -11.09
CA ILE A 153 0.66 16.40 -11.65
C ILE A 153 1.03 16.41 -13.14
N ALA A 154 0.56 17.42 -13.87
CA ALA A 154 0.83 17.66 -15.29
C ALA A 154 1.25 19.12 -15.48
N SER A 155 2.55 19.38 -15.41
CA SER A 155 3.09 20.74 -15.61
C SER A 155 3.09 21.18 -17.07
N GLU A 156 3.15 20.22 -17.98
CA GLU A 156 3.17 20.45 -19.42
C GLU A 156 1.76 20.72 -19.92
N HIS A 157 1.52 21.90 -20.46
CA HIS A 157 0.17 22.34 -20.85
C HIS A 157 -0.45 21.52 -22.00
N ASN A 158 0.35 20.70 -22.68
CA ASN A 158 -0.09 19.80 -23.75
C ASN A 158 -0.32 18.36 -23.26
N ASP A 159 -0.30 18.11 -21.94
CA ASP A 159 -0.66 16.80 -21.40
C ASP A 159 -2.15 16.50 -21.68
N PRO A 160 -2.48 15.32 -22.23
CA PRO A 160 -3.87 14.93 -22.53
C PRO A 160 -4.82 15.00 -21.33
N ILE A 161 -4.32 14.95 -20.08
CA ILE A 161 -5.16 15.04 -18.90
C ILE A 161 -5.87 16.39 -18.78
N HIS A 162 -5.29 17.47 -19.32
CA HIS A 162 -5.90 18.80 -19.27
C HIS A 162 -7.18 18.85 -20.10
N GLU A 163 -7.16 18.30 -21.32
CA GLU A 163 -8.33 18.20 -22.20
C GLU A 163 -9.41 17.33 -21.54
N LEU A 164 -9.03 16.19 -20.96
CA LEU A 164 -9.97 15.32 -20.25
C LEU A 164 -10.63 16.01 -19.04
N LEU A 165 -9.86 16.74 -18.23
CA LEU A 165 -10.40 17.45 -17.07
C LEU A 165 -11.29 18.63 -17.48
N GLU A 166 -10.97 19.30 -18.59
CA GLU A 166 -11.82 20.34 -19.18
C GLU A 166 -13.16 19.77 -19.66
N ASP A 167 -13.13 18.64 -20.36
CA ASP A 167 -14.32 17.90 -20.82
C ASP A 167 -15.18 17.40 -19.65
N LEU A 168 -14.54 16.93 -18.57
CA LEU A 168 -15.23 16.49 -17.35
C LEU A 168 -15.86 17.67 -16.58
N GLY A 169 -15.29 18.86 -16.68
CA GLY A 169 -15.79 20.08 -16.05
C GLY A 169 -15.74 20.07 -14.52
N GLU A 170 -16.67 20.80 -13.91
CA GLU A 170 -16.72 20.96 -12.44
C GLU A 170 -16.95 19.65 -11.69
N VAL A 171 -16.48 19.60 -10.45
CA VAL A 171 -16.68 18.43 -9.58
C VAL A 171 -18.18 18.21 -9.37
N PRO A 172 -18.73 17.04 -9.74
CA PRO A 172 -20.16 16.80 -9.65
C PRO A 172 -20.60 16.60 -8.20
N THR A 173 -21.83 17.01 -7.89
CA THR A 173 -22.44 16.72 -6.59
C THR A 173 -22.96 15.28 -6.52
N ILE A 174 -23.10 14.76 -5.30
CA ILE A 174 -23.68 13.43 -5.05
C ILE A 174 -25.06 13.32 -5.73
N GLU A 175 -25.89 14.35 -5.61
CA GLU A 175 -27.23 14.38 -6.20
C GLU A 175 -27.20 14.35 -7.74
N SER A 176 -26.26 15.06 -8.35
CA SER A 176 -26.08 15.08 -9.80
C SER A 176 -25.72 13.68 -10.33
N LEU A 177 -24.80 12.99 -9.66
CA LEU A 177 -24.35 11.65 -10.07
C LEU A 177 -25.45 10.60 -9.90
N ILE A 178 -26.21 10.65 -8.80
CA ILE A 178 -27.35 9.75 -8.58
C ILE A 178 -28.47 10.03 -9.62
N GLY A 179 -28.72 11.31 -9.92
CA GLY A 179 -29.70 11.73 -10.92
C GLY A 179 -29.34 11.28 -12.35
N GLN A 180 -28.06 11.32 -12.71
CA GLN A 180 -27.57 10.83 -14.00
C GLN A 180 -27.72 9.31 -14.12
N TYR A 181 -27.39 8.54 -13.07
CA TYR A 181 -27.56 7.09 -13.07
C TYR A 181 -29.04 6.69 -13.28
N ARG A 182 -29.97 7.43 -12.66
CA ARG A 182 -31.41 7.24 -12.91
C ARG A 182 -31.82 7.61 -14.34
N ARG A 183 -31.27 8.66 -14.95
CA ARG A 183 -31.57 9.01 -16.35
C ARG A 183 -31.08 7.96 -17.35
N TYR A 184 -29.91 7.36 -17.13
CA TYR A 184 -29.46 6.21 -17.95
C TYR A 184 -30.28 4.94 -17.72
N SER A 185 -30.96 4.82 -16.57
CA SER A 185 -31.89 3.72 -16.26
C SER A 185 -33.31 3.96 -16.79
N ILE A 186 -33.66 5.21 -17.14
CA ILE A 186 -34.97 5.64 -17.63
C ILE A 186 -34.79 6.15 -19.08
N VAL A 187 -34.35 5.26 -19.96
CA VAL A 187 -34.47 5.47 -21.41
C VAL A 187 -35.73 4.71 -21.86
N PRO A 188 -36.74 5.37 -22.47
CA PRO A 188 -37.96 4.68 -22.88
C PRO A 188 -37.63 3.63 -23.94
N HIS A 189 -38.16 2.42 -23.73
CA HIS A 189 -38.09 1.25 -24.61
C HIS A 189 -38.17 1.63 -26.11
N GLY A 190 -37.06 1.50 -26.83
CA GLY A 190 -37.00 1.89 -28.24
C GLY A 190 -35.76 1.46 -29.00
N SER A 191 -34.91 0.58 -28.47
CA SER A 191 -33.93 -0.18 -29.27
C SER A 191 -33.28 -1.25 -28.40
N MET A 192 -33.05 -2.40 -29.03
CA MET A 192 -32.73 -3.68 -28.42
C MET A 192 -31.30 -3.69 -27.86
N PHE A 193 -31.14 -3.38 -26.57
CA PHE A 193 -29.96 -3.81 -25.80
C PHE A 193 -30.47 -4.61 -24.60
N HIS A 194 -30.18 -5.91 -24.60
CA HIS A 194 -30.46 -6.77 -23.45
C HIS A 194 -29.68 -6.26 -22.24
N SER A 195 -30.40 -6.02 -21.15
CA SER A 195 -29.84 -5.74 -19.83
C SER A 195 -28.92 -6.89 -19.37
N PRO A 196 -27.72 -6.62 -18.83
CA PRO A 196 -26.88 -7.66 -18.24
C PRO A 196 -27.53 -8.28 -17.00
N PRO A 197 -27.28 -9.58 -16.70
CA PRO A 197 -28.02 -10.34 -15.68
C PRO A 197 -27.76 -9.95 -14.21
N TRP A 198 -26.99 -8.90 -13.94
CA TRP A 198 -26.46 -8.60 -12.60
C TRP A 198 -27.12 -7.39 -11.92
N VAL A 199 -28.18 -6.82 -12.51
CA VAL A 199 -28.97 -5.76 -11.87
C VAL A 199 -29.83 -6.40 -10.80
N SER A 200 -29.26 -6.58 -9.61
CA SER A 200 -30.04 -6.78 -8.39
C SER A 200 -30.82 -5.50 -8.14
N THR A 201 -32.14 -5.60 -8.17
CA THR A 201 -33.06 -4.56 -7.70
C THR A 201 -32.65 -4.14 -6.30
N VAL A 202 -32.22 -2.88 -6.16
CA VAL A 202 -32.03 -2.27 -4.85
C VAL A 202 -33.43 -1.99 -4.30
N ASP A 203 -33.91 -2.88 -3.43
CA ASP A 203 -35.02 -2.56 -2.53
C ASP A 203 -34.53 -1.45 -1.58
N VAL A 204 -35.19 -0.30 -1.66
CA VAL A 204 -35.03 0.80 -0.70
C VAL A 204 -36.24 0.72 0.25
N PRO A 205 -36.04 0.85 1.58
CA PRO A 205 -37.12 0.78 2.57
C PRO A 205 -38.19 1.85 2.39
#